data_AF-A0A8J5X0W6-F1
#
_entry.id   AF-A0A8J5X0W6-F1
#
_cell.length_a   1.000
_cell.length_b   1.000
_cell.length_c   1.000
_cell.angle_alpha   90.00
_cell.angle_beta   90.00
_cell.angle_gamma   90.00
#
_symmetry.space_group_name_H-M   'P 1'
#
loop_
_entity.id
_entity.type
_entity.pdbx_description
1 polymer ?
#
loop_
_entity_poly.entity_id
_entity_poly.type
_entity_poly.pdbx_seq_one_letter_code
_entity_poly.pdbx_strand_id
1 'polypeptide(L)'
;MDATAEYGEDRGRTAELAGGRVRRRRRRAVHGDEGRVGAADARERFVGAVGLRRRHGTARRRAVCRRWRHARLRRRQGIVESRGEWTGHSSCFGGRRLDDQVGFFSFSAANKLYRLHQMAGFLCARIVRFADAAIEASDGTVYFSDATTRFTFANWYLDFLESRFSGRLLKYDPRTGKASVVLGGLGFANGVALPADESFVVVCESMRFRCLKVWLKGEKAGQAEIFVDNLPGCPDNIRLGSDGYFWIALLQLRSSPWVELINRWTLTKKVVASFPALLEWSKATLKGAMVAQVSQDDGQIMRVLDDSQGKVVRFITSVTEFNGDLFFGSLDANFVGKLSLAKVPHDLQDAVSS
;
A
#
# COMPACT_ATOMS: atom_id res chain seq x y z
N MET A 1 63.13 -22.42 -10.16
CA MET A 1 63.74 -22.60 -11.49
C MET A 1 62.88 -21.79 -12.45
N ASP A 2 62.95 -20.47 -12.34
CA ASP A 2 63.95 -19.58 -13.00
C ASP A 2 63.58 -19.37 -14.48
N ALA A 3 63.60 -18.18 -15.06
CA ALA A 3 63.87 -16.82 -14.58
C ALA A 3 63.62 -15.83 -15.75
N THR A 4 63.31 -14.57 -15.40
CA THR A 4 63.82 -13.28 -15.99
C THR A 4 63.62 -12.96 -17.49
N ALA A 5 63.63 -11.72 -17.99
CA ALA A 5 63.49 -10.33 -17.52
C ALA A 5 63.74 -9.42 -18.74
N GLU A 6 63.20 -8.20 -18.76
CA GLU A 6 63.73 -6.95 -19.37
C GLU A 6 62.63 -5.88 -19.12
N TYR A 7 62.73 -4.88 -18.24
CA TYR A 7 63.69 -3.79 -17.96
C TYR A 7 63.93 -2.80 -19.10
N GLY A 8 63.41 -1.59 -18.88
CA GLY A 8 63.75 -0.34 -19.57
C GLY A 8 63.45 0.83 -18.62
N GLU A 9 64.43 1.18 -17.80
CA GLU A 9 64.51 2.41 -16.99
C GLU A 9 65.13 3.51 -17.88
N ASP A 10 64.62 4.74 -17.86
CA ASP A 10 65.51 5.90 -17.86
C ASP A 10 64.92 7.09 -17.08
N ARG A 11 65.82 7.75 -16.37
CA ARG A 11 65.59 8.70 -15.29
C ARG A 11 65.74 10.14 -15.76
N GLY A 12 64.89 11.00 -15.21
CA GLY A 12 65.31 12.21 -14.50
C GLY A 12 65.72 13.44 -15.31
N ARG A 13 65.04 14.57 -15.03
CA ARG A 13 65.69 15.72 -14.36
C ARG A 13 64.66 16.70 -13.79
N THR A 14 65.11 17.25 -12.68
CA THR A 14 64.55 18.17 -11.67
C THR A 14 64.40 19.62 -12.12
N ALA A 15 63.44 20.35 -11.52
CA ALA A 15 63.61 21.74 -11.09
C ALA A 15 62.63 22.13 -9.97
N GLU A 16 63.20 22.42 -8.80
CA GLU A 16 62.75 23.36 -7.74
C GLU A 16 62.34 24.75 -8.31
N LEU A 17 61.62 25.68 -7.68
CA LEU A 17 61.23 26.03 -6.30
C LEU A 17 60.16 27.16 -6.41
N ALA A 18 59.26 27.31 -5.42
CA ALA A 18 58.96 28.57 -4.70
C ALA A 18 57.55 28.55 -4.04
N GLY A 19 57.52 28.88 -2.74
CA GLY A 19 56.36 28.74 -1.88
C GLY A 19 55.40 29.93 -1.79
N GLY A 20 54.27 29.70 -1.11
CA GLY A 20 53.29 30.73 -0.75
C GLY A 20 52.48 30.34 0.49
N ARG A 21 52.73 31.01 1.61
CA ARG A 21 52.01 30.88 2.89
C ARG A 21 50.57 31.41 2.79
N VAL A 22 49.58 30.64 3.24
CA VAL A 22 48.19 31.11 3.40
C VAL A 22 47.99 31.70 4.80
N ARG A 23 47.66 32.99 4.86
CA ARG A 23 47.36 33.77 6.07
C ARG A 23 45.97 33.45 6.64
N ARG A 24 45.90 33.21 7.96
CA ARG A 24 44.67 33.24 8.78
C ARG A 24 44.07 34.65 8.80
N ARG A 25 42.79 34.81 8.45
CA ARG A 25 42.02 36.04 8.69
C ARG A 25 41.26 35.96 10.03
N ARG A 26 41.64 36.81 10.98
CA ARG A 26 40.84 37.22 12.14
C ARG A 26 39.80 38.27 11.67
N ARG A 27 38.55 38.18 12.13
CA ARG A 27 37.59 39.31 12.08
C ARG A 27 37.41 39.88 13.48
N ARG A 28 37.36 41.22 13.52
CA ARG A 28 37.38 42.13 14.67
C ARG A 28 36.06 42.10 15.46
N ALA A 29 36.19 42.29 16.78
CA ALA A 29 35.15 42.81 17.65
C ALA A 29 35.17 44.35 17.62
N VAL A 30 34.00 44.97 17.81
CA VAL A 30 33.85 46.41 18.05
C VAL A 30 33.13 46.57 19.39
N HIS A 31 33.78 47.29 20.32
CA HIS A 31 33.22 47.82 21.55
C HIS A 31 32.65 49.22 21.29
N GLY A 32 31.60 49.58 22.03
CA GLY A 32 31.09 50.94 22.21
C GLY A 32 30.35 50.99 23.56
N ASP A 33 30.83 51.90 24.41
CA ASP A 33 30.60 52.02 25.85
C ASP A 33 29.45 52.99 26.21
N GLU A 34 29.08 52.98 27.48
CA GLU A 34 28.05 53.70 28.28
C GLU A 34 27.90 55.23 28.04
N GLY A 35 26.83 55.96 28.42
CA GLY A 35 25.65 55.69 29.24
C GLY A 35 24.78 56.94 29.56
N ARG A 36 23.72 56.70 30.37
CA ARG A 36 22.87 57.58 31.23
C ARG A 36 22.01 58.71 30.66
N VAL A 37 20.69 58.65 30.93
CA VAL A 37 19.74 59.50 31.72
C VAL A 37 18.34 58.93 31.42
N GLY A 38 17.33 58.77 32.28
CA GLY A 38 16.98 59.26 33.61
C GLY A 38 15.71 58.54 34.07
N ALA A 39 15.51 58.46 35.39
CA ALA A 39 14.40 57.75 36.03
C ALA A 39 13.12 58.60 36.05
N ALA A 40 12.09 58.20 35.30
CA ALA A 40 10.70 58.57 35.54
C ALA A 40 9.74 57.79 34.62
N ASP A 41 9.53 56.48 34.83
CA ASP A 41 8.28 55.85 34.36
C ASP A 41 7.97 54.44 34.94
N ALA A 42 8.50 54.12 36.11
CA ALA A 42 8.42 52.77 36.69
C ALA A 42 7.23 52.56 37.65
N ARG A 43 6.12 53.29 37.49
CA ARG A 43 4.92 53.12 38.36
C ARG A 43 3.59 52.86 37.67
N GLU A 44 3.47 52.90 36.34
CA GLU A 44 2.20 52.54 35.67
C GLU A 44 2.18 51.15 34.99
N ARG A 45 3.31 50.43 34.90
CA ARG A 45 3.34 49.14 34.19
C ARG A 45 3.10 47.89 35.04
N PHE A 46 2.82 48.01 36.33
CA PHE A 46 2.62 46.85 37.22
C PHE A 46 1.15 46.48 37.51
N VAL A 47 0.19 47.35 37.19
CA VAL A 47 -1.25 47.06 37.42
C VAL A 47 -1.92 46.42 36.18
N GLY A 48 -1.37 46.59 34.98
CA GLY A 48 -1.88 45.95 33.75
C GLY A 48 -1.52 44.46 33.57
N ALA A 49 -0.41 43.99 34.17
CA ALA A 49 0.12 42.65 33.92
C ALA A 49 -0.55 41.53 34.76
N VAL A 50 -1.24 41.88 35.85
CA VAL A 50 -1.94 40.91 36.72
C VAL A 50 -3.40 40.71 36.26
N GLY A 51 -4.00 41.69 35.57
CA GLY A 51 -5.35 41.59 34.98
C GLY A 51 -5.42 40.72 33.71
N LEU A 52 -4.41 40.78 32.84
CA LEU A 52 -4.41 39.99 31.59
C LEU A 52 -4.11 38.49 31.79
N ARG A 53 -3.39 38.09 32.86
CA ARG A 53 -3.15 36.66 33.14
C ARG A 53 -4.39 35.94 33.68
N ARG A 54 -5.34 36.63 34.32
CA ARG A 54 -6.62 36.01 34.76
C ARG A 54 -7.66 35.88 33.64
N ARG A 55 -7.67 36.78 32.64
CA ARG A 55 -8.58 36.67 31.46
C ARG A 55 -8.12 35.64 30.42
N HIS A 56 -6.81 35.48 30.19
CA HIS A 56 -6.31 34.43 29.27
C HIS A 56 -6.38 33.00 29.86
N GLY A 57 -6.26 32.85 31.19
CA GLY A 57 -6.41 31.55 31.86
C GLY A 57 -7.85 31.01 31.82
N THR A 58 -8.86 31.89 31.90
CA THR A 58 -10.28 31.52 31.85
C THR A 58 -10.77 31.23 30.43
N ALA A 59 -10.27 31.96 29.42
CA ALA A 59 -10.55 31.67 28.01
C ALA A 59 -9.93 30.34 27.54
N ARG A 60 -8.67 30.03 27.91
CA ARG A 60 -8.05 28.73 27.64
C ARG A 60 -8.77 27.58 28.34
N ARG A 61 -9.19 27.75 29.61
CA ARG A 61 -9.97 26.73 30.33
C ARG A 61 -11.37 26.52 29.72
N ARG A 62 -12.06 27.57 29.25
CA ARG A 62 -13.35 27.44 28.55
C ARG A 62 -13.20 26.80 27.16
N ALA A 63 -12.13 27.10 26.41
CA ALA A 63 -11.84 26.45 25.13
C ALA A 63 -11.49 24.97 25.29
N VAL A 64 -10.69 24.62 26.30
CA VAL A 64 -10.36 23.23 26.64
C VAL A 64 -11.62 22.48 27.12
N CYS A 65 -12.45 23.08 27.98
CA CYS A 65 -13.73 22.49 28.39
C CYS A 65 -14.75 22.35 27.25
N ARG A 66 -14.79 23.28 26.28
CA ARG A 66 -15.63 23.14 25.07
C ARG A 66 -15.09 22.04 24.14
N ARG A 67 -13.76 21.92 23.97
CA ARG A 67 -13.12 20.80 23.26
C ARG A 67 -13.41 19.46 23.94
N TRP A 68 -13.38 19.40 25.26
CA TRP A 68 -13.71 18.21 26.05
C TRP A 68 -15.21 17.85 26.01
N ARG A 69 -16.11 18.84 26.00
CA ARG A 69 -17.56 18.59 25.82
C ARG A 69 -17.87 18.14 24.40
N HIS A 70 -17.25 18.73 23.37
CA HIS A 70 -17.37 18.25 21.98
C HIS A 70 -16.74 16.85 21.81
N ALA A 71 -15.61 16.55 22.46
CA ALA A 71 -15.02 15.21 22.44
C ALA A 71 -15.87 14.17 23.20
N ARG A 72 -16.50 14.54 24.32
CA ARG A 72 -17.48 13.67 25.02
C ARG A 72 -18.78 13.47 24.23
N LEU A 73 -19.26 14.50 23.53
CA LEU A 73 -20.42 14.40 22.64
C LEU A 73 -20.11 13.55 21.40
N ARG A 74 -18.91 13.69 20.80
CA ARG A 74 -18.43 12.84 19.70
C ARG A 74 -18.24 11.38 20.11
N ARG A 75 -17.73 11.12 21.32
CA ARG A 75 -17.66 9.76 21.91
C ARG A 75 -19.05 9.18 22.23
N ARG A 76 -20.02 9.99 22.65
CA ARG A 76 -21.42 9.56 22.82
C ARG A 76 -22.15 9.31 21.50
N GLN A 77 -21.66 9.86 20.38
CA GLN A 77 -22.23 9.69 19.04
C GLN A 77 -21.50 8.65 18.18
N GLY A 78 -20.50 7.94 18.72
CA GLY A 78 -19.81 6.85 18.02
C GLY A 78 -18.93 7.26 16.83
N ILE A 79 -18.68 8.56 16.63
CA ILE A 79 -17.85 9.05 15.51
C ILE A 79 -16.37 8.84 15.85
N VAL A 80 -15.73 7.88 15.16
CA VAL A 80 -14.28 7.62 15.23
C VAL A 80 -13.59 8.31 14.05
N GLU A 81 -12.47 8.98 14.31
CA GLU A 81 -11.61 9.58 13.26
C GLU A 81 -10.48 8.56 13.00
N SER A 82 -10.43 7.96 11.80
CA SER A 82 -9.33 7.06 11.41
C SER A 82 -8.18 7.87 10.83
N ARG A 83 -6.95 7.45 11.13
CA ARG A 83 -5.70 7.99 10.54
C ARG A 83 -4.94 6.92 9.72
N GLY A 84 -5.55 5.77 9.49
CA GLY A 84 -4.99 4.67 8.71
C GLY A 84 -5.30 4.81 7.22
N GLU A 85 -4.50 4.13 6.40
CA GLU A 85 -4.70 4.04 4.96
C GLU A 85 -5.68 2.90 4.64
N TRP A 86 -6.66 3.19 3.80
CA TRP A 86 -7.68 2.22 3.39
C TRP A 86 -7.23 1.49 2.13
N THR A 87 -7.03 0.19 2.23
CA THR A 87 -6.70 -0.71 1.12
C THR A 87 -7.94 -1.50 0.70
N GLY A 88 -8.18 -1.59 -0.62
CA GLY A 88 -9.34 -2.27 -1.21
C GLY A 88 -10.63 -1.44 -1.28
N HIS A 89 -11.42 -1.64 -2.34
CA HIS A 89 -12.73 -1.00 -2.54
C HIS A 89 -13.80 -2.04 -2.89
N SER A 90 -14.62 -2.46 -1.93
CA SER A 90 -15.88 -3.18 -2.22
C SER A 90 -17.07 -2.24 -2.06
N SER A 91 -17.91 -2.16 -3.08
CA SER A 91 -19.20 -1.46 -3.03
C SER A 91 -20.23 -2.37 -2.35
N CYS A 92 -20.18 -2.49 -1.02
CA CYS A 92 -21.20 -3.22 -0.27
C CYS A 92 -22.42 -2.32 -0.03
N PHE A 93 -23.61 -2.74 -0.50
CA PHE A 93 -24.88 -2.32 0.09
C PHE A 93 -24.89 -2.80 1.56
N GLY A 94 -24.42 -1.95 2.48
CA GLY A 94 -24.08 -2.31 3.87
C GLY A 94 -22.86 -1.56 4.44
N GLY A 95 -22.09 -0.90 3.57
CA GLY A 95 -21.12 0.12 3.96
C GLY A 95 -19.88 -0.37 4.71
N ARG A 96 -19.44 -1.62 4.62
CA ARG A 96 -18.25 -2.09 5.35
C ARG A 96 -16.93 -1.83 4.61
N ARG A 97 -15.89 -1.29 5.28
CA ARG A 97 -14.52 -1.06 4.76
C ARG A 97 -13.43 -1.49 5.77
N LEU A 98 -12.24 -1.78 5.26
CA LEU A 98 -11.08 -2.33 6.00
C LEU A 98 -9.94 -1.30 6.10
N ASP A 99 -9.42 -1.07 7.31
CA ASP A 99 -8.32 -0.14 7.59
C ASP A 99 -7.02 -0.90 7.88
N ASP A 100 -5.87 -0.38 7.44
CA ASP A 100 -4.54 -0.96 7.66
C ASP A 100 -4.21 -1.20 9.15
N GLN A 101 -4.86 -0.47 10.06
CA GLN A 101 -4.77 -0.63 11.53
C GLN A 101 -5.83 -1.55 12.16
N VAL A 102 -6.40 -2.47 11.38
CA VAL A 102 -7.15 -3.67 11.83
C VAL A 102 -8.52 -3.40 12.47
N GLY A 103 -9.26 -2.43 11.93
CA GLY A 103 -10.68 -2.23 12.23
C GLY A 103 -11.56 -2.51 11.00
N PHE A 104 -12.65 -3.24 11.18
CA PHE A 104 -13.77 -3.21 10.22
C PHE A 104 -14.63 -2.00 10.55
N PHE A 105 -14.97 -1.21 9.53
CA PHE A 105 -15.81 -0.03 9.69
C PHE A 105 -17.07 -0.16 8.86
N SER A 106 -18.25 0.13 9.43
CA SER A 106 -19.48 0.32 8.67
C SER A 106 -19.73 1.81 8.44
N PHE A 107 -20.27 2.12 7.27
CA PHE A 107 -20.85 3.40 6.91
C PHE A 107 -22.36 3.24 6.82
N SER A 108 -23.09 4.08 7.55
CA SER A 108 -24.52 4.29 7.31
C SER A 108 -24.70 5.35 6.22
N ALA A 109 -25.80 5.31 5.47
CA ALA A 109 -26.19 6.32 4.46
C ALA A 109 -26.17 7.78 5.00
N ALA A 110 -26.15 7.96 6.32
CA ALA A 110 -25.93 9.25 6.99
C ALA A 110 -24.44 9.67 7.10
N ASN A 111 -23.51 9.05 6.35
CA ASN A 111 -22.06 9.30 6.37
C ASN A 111 -21.42 9.20 7.77
N LYS A 112 -21.98 8.39 8.66
CA LYS A 112 -21.40 8.11 9.97
C LYS A 112 -20.50 6.88 9.90
N LEU A 113 -19.24 7.05 10.29
CA LEU A 113 -18.27 5.99 10.44
C LEU A 113 -18.48 5.29 11.78
N TYR A 114 -18.84 4.01 11.75
CA TYR A 114 -18.93 3.15 12.92
C TYR A 114 -17.80 2.13 12.86
N ARG A 115 -16.94 2.08 13.88
CA ARG A 115 -16.00 0.96 14.04
C ARG A 115 -16.82 -0.25 14.51
N LEU A 116 -16.96 -1.26 13.68
CA LEU A 116 -17.77 -2.45 13.99
C LEU A 116 -17.05 -3.31 15.02
N HIS A 117 -15.79 -3.66 14.77
CA HIS A 117 -14.95 -4.38 15.73
C HIS A 117 -13.48 -4.06 15.44
N GLN A 118 -12.69 -3.81 16.49
CA GLN A 118 -11.23 -3.92 16.41
C GLN A 118 -10.91 -5.41 16.56
N MET A 119 -10.21 -6.02 15.60
CA MET A 119 -9.82 -7.44 15.71
C MET A 119 -8.67 -7.60 16.72
N ALA A 120 -8.94 -7.35 18.00
CA ALA A 120 -8.03 -7.59 19.10
C ALA A 120 -8.35 -8.91 19.84
N GLY A 121 -9.32 -9.70 19.38
CA GLY A 121 -9.78 -10.91 20.06
C GLY A 121 -9.78 -12.14 19.16
N PHE A 122 -8.84 -13.05 19.42
CA PHE A 122 -8.89 -14.47 19.07
C PHE A 122 -8.97 -14.84 17.57
N LEU A 123 -7.96 -14.45 16.79
CA LEU A 123 -7.29 -15.44 15.94
C LEU A 123 -6.25 -16.10 16.83
N CYS A 124 -6.22 -17.44 16.90
CA CYS A 124 -5.20 -18.18 17.63
C CYS A 124 -3.80 -17.65 17.23
N ALA A 125 -3.18 -16.86 18.11
CA ALA A 125 -1.79 -16.38 18.11
C ALA A 125 -1.23 -15.51 16.96
N ARG A 126 -1.99 -14.99 15.98
CA ARG A 126 -1.38 -14.18 14.88
C ARG A 126 -2.16 -12.92 14.48
N ILE A 127 -1.55 -11.76 14.78
CA ILE A 127 -1.95 -10.39 14.38
C ILE A 127 -2.04 -10.31 12.84
N VAL A 128 -3.12 -9.72 12.32
CA VAL A 128 -3.25 -9.31 10.91
C VAL A 128 -2.35 -8.08 10.70
N ARG A 129 -1.41 -8.14 9.77
CA ARG A 129 -0.40 -7.07 9.60
C ARG A 129 -0.63 -6.21 8.37
N PHE A 130 -1.25 -6.79 7.35
CA PHE A 130 -1.52 -6.08 6.11
C PHE A 130 -2.80 -6.65 5.50
N ALA A 131 -3.93 -6.13 5.98
CA ALA A 131 -5.23 -6.46 5.43
C ALA A 131 -5.40 -5.71 4.10
N ASP A 132 -5.62 -6.41 2.98
CA ASP A 132 -5.48 -5.80 1.64
C ASP A 132 -6.81 -5.68 0.89
N ALA A 133 -7.54 -6.79 0.76
CA ALA A 133 -8.84 -6.83 0.12
C ALA A 133 -9.87 -7.53 0.99
N ALA A 134 -11.14 -7.13 0.84
CA ALA A 134 -12.27 -7.79 1.49
C ALA A 134 -13.48 -7.87 0.56
N ILE A 135 -14.27 -8.92 0.77
CA ILE A 135 -15.57 -9.10 0.15
C ILE A 135 -16.55 -9.74 1.14
N GLU A 136 -17.79 -9.30 1.08
CA GLU A 136 -18.86 -9.82 1.91
C GLU A 136 -19.72 -10.77 1.08
N ALA A 137 -19.98 -11.95 1.62
CA ALA A 137 -20.93 -12.92 1.08
C ALA A 137 -22.36 -12.59 1.50
N SER A 138 -23.34 -13.16 0.81
CA SER A 138 -24.77 -12.97 1.02
C SER A 138 -25.24 -13.32 2.44
N ASP A 139 -24.54 -14.23 3.14
CA ASP A 139 -24.82 -14.63 4.52
C ASP A 139 -24.18 -13.70 5.58
N GLY A 140 -23.57 -12.60 5.14
CA GLY A 140 -22.85 -11.61 5.95
C GLY A 140 -21.42 -12.02 6.32
N THR A 141 -20.96 -13.22 5.93
CA THR A 141 -19.56 -13.62 6.12
C THR A 141 -18.64 -12.68 5.33
N VAL A 142 -17.59 -12.19 5.97
CA VAL A 142 -16.55 -11.40 5.30
C VAL A 142 -15.33 -12.25 5.04
N TYR A 143 -14.95 -12.38 3.76
CA TYR A 143 -13.68 -12.95 3.34
C TYR A 143 -12.70 -11.82 3.09
N PHE A 144 -11.47 -11.94 3.59
CA PHE A 144 -10.46 -10.91 3.41
C PHE A 144 -9.05 -11.48 3.40
N SER A 145 -8.16 -10.78 2.72
CA SER A 145 -6.76 -11.16 2.61
C SER A 145 -5.91 -10.45 3.68
N ASP A 146 -4.90 -11.16 4.17
CA ASP A 146 -3.76 -10.63 4.91
C ASP A 146 -2.53 -10.90 4.03
N ALA A 147 -2.04 -9.86 3.33
CA ALA A 147 -1.05 -9.98 2.27
C ALA A 147 0.19 -10.72 2.72
N THR A 148 0.70 -10.36 3.89
CA THR A 148 1.79 -11.06 4.55
C THR A 148 1.62 -10.96 6.06
N THR A 149 1.93 -12.04 6.76
CA THR A 149 1.95 -12.02 8.23
C THR A 149 3.22 -11.37 8.77
N ARG A 150 4.10 -10.79 7.95
CA ARG A 150 5.46 -10.38 8.36
C ARG A 150 5.72 -8.87 8.27
N PHE A 151 5.18 -8.22 7.25
CA PHE A 151 5.41 -6.81 6.97
C PHE A 151 4.11 -6.02 6.97
N THR A 152 4.21 -4.73 7.25
CA THR A 152 3.10 -3.76 7.10
C THR A 152 3.11 -3.18 5.70
N PHE A 153 2.07 -2.40 5.34
CA PHE A 153 2.01 -1.66 4.07
C PHE A 153 3.32 -0.89 3.80
N ALA A 154 3.83 -0.08 4.74
CA ALA A 154 5.05 0.70 4.53
C ALA A 154 6.30 -0.13 4.11
N ASN A 155 6.35 -1.42 4.46
CA ASN A 155 7.47 -2.32 4.19
C ASN A 155 7.11 -3.48 3.26
N TRP A 156 6.01 -3.35 2.49
CA TRP A 156 5.46 -4.42 1.66
C TRP A 156 6.49 -5.04 0.70
N TYR A 157 7.38 -4.21 0.15
CA TYR A 157 8.38 -4.64 -0.84
C TYR A 157 9.42 -5.60 -0.25
N LEU A 158 9.62 -5.61 1.08
CA LEU A 158 10.50 -6.58 1.72
C LEU A 158 9.96 -8.01 1.60
N ASP A 159 8.64 -8.19 1.57
CA ASP A 159 8.02 -9.50 1.33
C ASP A 159 8.37 -10.01 -0.08
N PHE A 160 8.39 -9.09 -1.06
CA PHE A 160 8.81 -9.38 -2.43
C PHE A 160 10.28 -9.84 -2.50
N LEU A 161 11.16 -9.08 -1.85
CA LEU A 161 12.60 -9.39 -1.83
C LEU A 161 12.90 -10.70 -1.10
N GLU A 162 12.25 -10.95 0.04
CA GLU A 162 12.52 -12.15 0.81
C GLU A 162 11.96 -13.43 0.19
N SER A 163 10.86 -13.31 -0.59
CA SER A 163 10.22 -14.46 -1.26
C SER A 163 9.87 -15.60 -0.28
N ARG A 164 9.51 -15.24 0.95
CA ARG A 164 9.09 -16.16 2.03
C ARG A 164 7.60 -15.96 2.29
N PHE A 165 6.80 -16.70 1.54
CA PHE A 165 5.35 -16.54 1.48
C PHE A 165 4.68 -16.87 2.81
N SER A 166 3.85 -15.95 3.28
CA SER A 166 3.13 -16.10 4.54
C SER A 166 1.73 -15.49 4.52
N GLY A 167 1.25 -15.08 3.35
CA GLY A 167 -0.07 -14.49 3.16
C GLY A 167 -1.19 -15.46 3.51
N ARG A 168 -2.38 -14.93 3.80
CA ARG A 168 -3.53 -15.73 4.22
C ARG A 168 -4.83 -15.17 3.66
N LEU A 169 -5.73 -16.07 3.31
CA LEU A 169 -7.15 -15.79 3.16
C LEU A 169 -7.84 -16.11 4.49
N LEU A 170 -8.61 -15.15 4.99
CA LEU A 170 -9.31 -15.20 6.27
C LEU A 170 -10.82 -15.10 6.03
N LYS A 171 -11.58 -15.71 6.94
CA LYS A 171 -13.03 -15.59 7.02
C LYS A 171 -13.38 -14.98 8.37
N TYR A 172 -14.28 -14.01 8.40
CA TYR A 172 -14.87 -13.40 9.59
C TYR A 172 -16.38 -13.56 9.57
N ASP A 173 -16.93 -14.06 10.66
CA ASP A 173 -18.37 -14.16 10.87
C ASP A 173 -18.82 -13.05 11.85
N PRO A 174 -19.57 -12.05 11.38
CA PRO A 174 -20.03 -10.95 12.23
C PRO A 174 -21.06 -11.38 13.29
N ARG A 175 -21.74 -12.52 13.11
CA ARG A 175 -22.73 -13.04 14.07
C ARG A 175 -22.05 -13.59 15.33
N THR A 176 -20.92 -14.27 15.14
CA THR A 176 -20.13 -14.86 16.24
C THR A 176 -18.94 -14.00 16.66
N GLY A 177 -18.55 -13.02 15.84
CA GLY A 177 -17.36 -12.20 16.04
C GLY A 177 -16.05 -12.97 15.85
N LYS A 178 -16.09 -14.18 15.29
CA LYS A 178 -14.92 -15.06 15.12
C LYS A 178 -14.30 -14.90 13.74
N ALA A 179 -12.97 -15.01 13.69
CA ALA A 179 -12.25 -15.14 12.45
C ALA A 179 -11.40 -16.41 12.40
N SER A 180 -11.27 -17.00 11.22
CA SER A 180 -10.48 -18.20 10.95
C SER A 180 -9.68 -18.06 9.65
N VAL A 181 -8.59 -18.83 9.55
CA VAL A 181 -7.81 -18.94 8.31
C VAL A 181 -8.51 -19.94 7.40
N VAL A 182 -8.84 -19.50 6.19
CA VAL A 182 -9.39 -20.35 5.12
C VAL A 182 -8.25 -20.99 4.32
N LEU A 183 -7.23 -20.21 3.98
CA LEU A 183 -6.05 -20.67 3.26
C LEU A 183 -4.82 -19.86 3.72
N GLY A 184 -3.66 -20.49 3.80
CA GLY A 184 -2.43 -19.85 4.30
C GLY A 184 -1.19 -20.23 3.48
N GLY A 185 -0.09 -19.50 3.70
CA GLY A 185 1.14 -19.70 2.94
C GLY A 185 1.09 -19.09 1.53
N LEU A 186 0.18 -18.14 1.32
CA LEU A 186 -0.02 -17.49 0.03
C LEU A 186 1.13 -16.54 -0.30
N GLY A 187 1.52 -16.52 -1.58
CA GLY A 187 2.52 -15.62 -2.12
C GLY A 187 1.98 -14.21 -2.31
N PHE A 188 1.94 -13.45 -1.20
CA PHE A 188 1.34 -12.12 -1.11
C PHE A 188 -0.16 -12.13 -1.46
N ALA A 189 -1.00 -12.37 -0.45
CA ALA A 189 -2.45 -12.49 -0.63
C ALA A 189 -3.10 -11.11 -0.88
N ASN A 190 -3.61 -10.90 -2.09
CA ASN A 190 -4.05 -9.59 -2.52
C ASN A 190 -5.58 -9.58 -2.74
N GLY A 191 -6.07 -9.44 -3.97
CA GLY A 191 -7.49 -9.43 -4.28
C GLY A 191 -8.27 -10.65 -3.80
N VAL A 192 -9.50 -10.41 -3.33
CA VAL A 192 -10.48 -11.44 -2.97
C VAL A 192 -11.81 -11.16 -3.66
N ALA A 193 -12.39 -12.18 -4.29
CA ALA A 193 -13.69 -12.05 -4.95
C ALA A 193 -14.55 -13.31 -4.81
N LEU A 194 -15.85 -13.14 -5.01
CA LEU A 194 -16.87 -14.18 -5.02
C LEU A 194 -17.55 -14.17 -6.39
N PRO A 195 -17.87 -15.35 -6.95
CA PRO A 195 -18.80 -15.46 -8.06
C PRO A 195 -20.22 -15.11 -7.59
N ALA A 196 -21.13 -14.83 -8.53
CA ALA A 196 -22.51 -14.46 -8.20
C ALA A 196 -23.26 -15.55 -7.42
N ASP A 197 -22.93 -16.83 -7.64
CA ASP A 197 -23.54 -17.97 -6.97
C ASP A 197 -22.87 -18.33 -5.63
N GLU A 198 -21.78 -17.66 -5.26
CA GLU A 198 -20.95 -17.90 -4.07
C GLU A 198 -20.55 -19.37 -3.90
N SER A 199 -20.31 -20.09 -5.01
CA SER A 199 -19.87 -21.49 -4.99
C SER A 199 -18.44 -21.67 -4.50
N PHE A 200 -17.58 -20.66 -4.70
CA PHE A 200 -16.19 -20.60 -4.25
C PHE A 200 -15.78 -19.18 -3.88
N VAL A 201 -14.61 -19.00 -3.26
CA VAL A 201 -13.96 -17.71 -3.05
C VAL A 201 -12.59 -17.70 -3.73
N VAL A 202 -12.28 -16.65 -4.49
CA VAL A 202 -11.00 -16.46 -5.16
C VAL A 202 -10.08 -15.60 -4.29
N VAL A 203 -8.81 -15.95 -4.24
CA VAL A 203 -7.73 -15.10 -3.70
C VAL A 203 -6.57 -15.04 -4.68
N CYS A 204 -6.06 -13.84 -4.93
CA CYS A 204 -4.91 -13.66 -5.82
C CYS A 204 -3.58 -13.70 -5.07
N GLU A 205 -2.61 -14.40 -5.65
CA GLU A 205 -1.24 -14.52 -5.16
C GLU A 205 -0.31 -13.69 -6.05
N SER A 206 -0.07 -12.43 -5.67
CA SER A 206 0.70 -11.48 -6.50
C SER A 206 2.08 -12.04 -6.87
N MET A 207 2.79 -12.66 -5.91
CA MET A 207 4.14 -13.16 -6.12
C MET A 207 4.20 -14.50 -6.86
N ARG A 208 3.06 -15.17 -7.06
CA ARG A 208 2.96 -16.42 -7.80
C ARG A 208 2.30 -16.26 -9.17
N PHE A 209 1.92 -15.05 -9.56
CA PHE A 209 1.34 -14.76 -10.89
C PHE A 209 0.09 -15.60 -11.19
N ARG A 210 -0.73 -15.83 -10.16
CA ARG A 210 -1.90 -16.71 -10.23
C ARG A 210 -2.95 -16.34 -9.20
N CYS A 211 -4.15 -16.84 -9.35
CA CYS A 211 -5.17 -16.80 -8.30
C CYS A 211 -5.65 -18.23 -8.00
N LEU A 212 -5.98 -18.48 -6.73
CA LEU A 212 -6.53 -19.74 -6.24
C LEU A 212 -8.01 -19.55 -5.94
N LYS A 213 -8.80 -20.63 -6.07
CA LYS A 213 -10.15 -20.67 -5.52
C LYS A 213 -10.25 -21.69 -4.40
N VAL A 214 -11.07 -21.38 -3.40
CA VAL A 214 -11.48 -22.31 -2.34
C VAL A 214 -12.96 -22.55 -2.47
N TRP A 215 -13.36 -23.80 -2.67
CA TRP A 215 -14.76 -24.19 -2.79
C TRP A 215 -15.50 -23.91 -1.47
N LEU A 216 -16.65 -23.25 -1.55
CA LEU A 216 -17.49 -22.93 -0.39
C LEU A 216 -18.66 -23.89 -0.26
N LYS A 217 -19.08 -24.53 -1.37
CA LYS A 217 -20.24 -25.42 -1.47
C LYS A 217 -19.86 -26.73 -2.16
N GLY A 218 -20.72 -27.74 -2.04
CA GLY A 218 -20.57 -29.04 -2.70
C GLY A 218 -19.55 -29.97 -2.04
N GLU A 219 -19.26 -31.09 -2.70
CA GLU A 219 -18.38 -32.15 -2.18
C GLU A 219 -16.92 -31.69 -1.98
N LYS A 220 -16.49 -30.69 -2.75
CA LYS A 220 -15.16 -30.08 -2.66
C LYS A 220 -15.05 -28.99 -1.60
N ALA A 221 -16.10 -28.68 -0.84
CA ALA A 221 -16.10 -27.57 0.12
C ALA A 221 -14.87 -27.60 1.05
N GLY A 222 -14.18 -26.47 1.15
CA GLY A 222 -12.94 -26.30 1.90
C GLY A 222 -11.66 -26.67 1.14
N GLN A 223 -11.76 -27.31 -0.04
CA GLN A 223 -10.59 -27.62 -0.87
C GLN A 223 -10.19 -26.42 -1.72
N ALA A 224 -8.88 -26.25 -1.91
CA ALA A 224 -8.30 -25.20 -2.72
C ALA A 224 -7.75 -25.77 -4.04
N GLU A 225 -7.97 -25.07 -5.15
CA GLU A 225 -7.39 -25.39 -6.45
C GLU A 225 -6.96 -24.10 -7.18
N ILE A 226 -6.13 -24.26 -8.20
CA ILE A 226 -5.74 -23.14 -9.07
C ILE A 226 -6.99 -22.66 -9.80
N PHE A 227 -7.27 -21.37 -9.70
CA PHE A 227 -8.33 -20.74 -10.48
C PHE A 227 -7.79 -20.29 -11.84
N VAL A 228 -6.75 -19.47 -11.85
CA VAL A 228 -6.04 -19.04 -13.05
C VAL A 228 -4.54 -19.01 -12.75
N ASP A 229 -3.70 -19.46 -13.69
CA ASP A 229 -2.24 -19.50 -13.55
C ASP A 229 -1.55 -18.74 -14.68
N ASN A 230 -0.25 -18.52 -14.52
CA ASN A 230 0.62 -17.91 -15.52
C ASN A 230 0.10 -16.55 -16.06
N LEU A 231 -0.43 -15.71 -15.17
CA LEU A 231 -0.85 -14.36 -15.52
C LEU A 231 0.35 -13.54 -16.02
N PRO A 232 0.15 -12.65 -17.01
CA PRO A 232 1.24 -11.85 -17.59
C PRO A 232 1.75 -10.74 -16.65
N GLY A 233 1.13 -10.59 -15.48
CA GLY A 233 1.57 -9.70 -14.41
C GLY A 233 1.17 -10.23 -13.04
N CYS A 234 1.65 -9.60 -11.98
CA CYS A 234 1.30 -9.93 -10.61
C CYS A 234 -0.14 -9.52 -10.33
N PRO A 235 -1.04 -10.46 -10.02
CA PRO A 235 -2.42 -10.10 -9.74
C PRO A 235 -2.54 -9.31 -8.44
N ASP A 236 -3.36 -8.27 -8.48
CA ASP A 236 -3.70 -7.42 -7.34
C ASP A 236 -5.20 -7.61 -7.03
N ASN A 237 -6.00 -6.54 -7.00
CA ASN A 237 -7.43 -6.65 -6.81
C ASN A 237 -8.14 -7.33 -7.99
N ILE A 238 -9.15 -8.13 -7.63
CA ILE A 238 -10.05 -8.87 -8.51
C ILE A 238 -11.50 -8.49 -8.21
N ARG A 239 -12.32 -8.30 -9.26
CA ARG A 239 -13.74 -7.96 -9.16
C ARG A 239 -14.55 -8.72 -10.21
N LEU A 240 -15.73 -9.17 -9.82
CA LEU A 240 -16.71 -9.72 -10.78
C LEU A 240 -17.34 -8.57 -11.55
N GLY A 241 -17.32 -8.64 -12.88
CA GLY A 241 -18.03 -7.72 -13.77
C GLY A 241 -19.50 -8.11 -13.93
N SER A 242 -20.31 -7.19 -14.45
CA SER A 242 -21.72 -7.47 -14.79
C SER A 242 -21.88 -8.46 -15.95
N ASP A 243 -20.80 -8.70 -16.68
CA ASP A 243 -20.69 -9.67 -17.79
C ASP A 243 -20.44 -11.11 -17.31
N GLY A 244 -20.31 -11.34 -16.00
CA GLY A 244 -20.04 -12.66 -15.43
C GLY A 244 -18.56 -13.07 -15.46
N TYR A 245 -17.66 -12.19 -15.91
CA TYR A 245 -16.22 -12.44 -15.90
C TYR A 245 -15.56 -11.75 -14.72
N PHE A 246 -14.45 -12.31 -14.23
CA PHE A 246 -13.59 -11.61 -13.30
C PHE A 246 -12.63 -10.69 -14.03
N TRP A 247 -12.51 -9.47 -13.53
CA TRP A 247 -11.51 -8.50 -13.93
C TRP A 247 -10.42 -8.44 -12.87
N ILE A 248 -9.17 -8.64 -13.28
CA ILE A 248 -8.00 -8.67 -12.41
C ILE A 248 -7.04 -7.56 -12.81
N ALA A 249 -6.68 -6.68 -11.87
CA ALA A 249 -5.61 -5.73 -12.07
C ALA A 249 -4.26 -6.44 -11.95
N LEU A 250 -3.35 -6.18 -12.89
CA LEU A 250 -2.04 -6.83 -12.97
C LEU A 250 -0.92 -5.80 -12.87
N LEU A 251 -0.10 -5.93 -11.84
CA LEU A 251 1.14 -5.18 -11.70
C LEU A 251 2.23 -5.78 -12.59
N GLN A 252 2.93 -4.91 -13.30
CA GLN A 252 3.99 -5.28 -14.22
C GLN A 252 5.35 -5.33 -13.51
N LEU A 253 5.59 -6.44 -12.79
CA LEU A 253 6.89 -6.73 -12.16
C LEU A 253 7.85 -7.50 -13.07
N ARG A 254 7.37 -8.22 -14.09
CA ARG A 254 8.23 -9.00 -15.02
C ARG A 254 8.86 -8.19 -16.13
N SER A 255 8.28 -7.06 -16.49
CA SER A 255 8.69 -6.25 -17.66
C SER A 255 9.94 -5.41 -17.40
N SER A 256 10.45 -5.40 -16.17
CA SER A 256 11.68 -4.67 -15.78
C SER A 256 12.87 -5.65 -15.68
N PRO A 257 13.90 -5.52 -16.56
CA PRO A 257 15.13 -6.30 -16.46
C PRO A 257 15.82 -6.17 -15.09
N TRP A 258 15.64 -5.01 -14.44
CA TRP A 258 16.15 -4.76 -13.10
C TRP A 258 15.47 -5.64 -12.04
N VAL A 259 14.14 -5.76 -12.10
CA VAL A 259 13.38 -6.61 -11.18
C VAL A 259 13.68 -8.09 -11.43
N GLU A 260 13.89 -8.49 -12.70
CA GLU A 260 14.33 -9.84 -13.03
C GLU A 260 15.71 -10.16 -12.42
N LEU A 261 16.67 -9.24 -12.53
CA LEU A 261 17.99 -9.38 -11.92
C LEU A 261 17.89 -9.53 -10.39
N ILE A 262 17.05 -8.72 -9.74
CA ILE A 262 16.78 -8.83 -8.31
C ILE A 262 16.23 -10.22 -7.99
N ASN A 263 15.22 -10.66 -8.72
CA ASN A 263 14.55 -11.92 -8.43
C ASN A 263 15.46 -13.15 -8.63
N ARG A 264 16.36 -13.09 -9.61
CA ARG A 264 17.26 -14.19 -9.96
C ARG A 264 18.38 -14.43 -8.94
N TRP A 265 18.83 -13.41 -8.21
CA TRP A 265 20.01 -13.53 -7.33
C TRP A 265 19.70 -13.10 -5.89
N THR A 266 19.86 -14.03 -4.95
CA THR A 266 19.67 -13.78 -3.50
C THR A 266 20.58 -12.67 -2.97
N LEU A 267 21.79 -12.52 -3.52
CA LEU A 267 22.70 -11.44 -3.13
C LEU A 267 22.14 -10.07 -3.53
N THR A 268 21.59 -9.94 -4.75
CA THR A 268 20.97 -8.70 -5.24
C THR A 268 19.79 -8.30 -4.36
N LYS A 269 18.94 -9.24 -3.95
CA LYS A 269 17.87 -8.98 -2.97
C LYS A 269 18.39 -8.37 -1.67
N LYS A 270 19.48 -8.90 -1.12
CA LYS A 270 20.11 -8.38 0.12
C LYS A 270 20.68 -6.98 -0.09
N VAL A 271 21.35 -6.73 -1.21
CA VAL A 271 21.88 -5.40 -1.55
C VAL A 271 20.73 -4.40 -1.65
N VAL A 272 19.70 -4.69 -2.44
CA VAL A 272 18.53 -3.80 -2.60
C VAL A 272 17.84 -3.55 -1.27
N ALA A 273 17.64 -4.59 -0.44
CA ALA A 273 17.04 -4.43 0.88
C ALA A 273 17.90 -3.59 1.85
N SER A 274 19.21 -3.53 1.65
CA SER A 274 20.14 -2.82 2.55
C SER A 274 20.31 -1.34 2.22
N PHE A 275 19.96 -0.92 0.99
CA PHE A 275 20.12 0.46 0.53
C PHE A 275 18.76 1.08 0.20
N PRO A 276 18.19 1.94 1.08
CA PRO A 276 16.87 2.53 0.88
C PRO A 276 16.70 3.25 -0.46
N ALA A 277 17.70 3.99 -0.91
CA ALA A 277 17.65 4.67 -2.21
C ALA A 277 17.52 3.67 -3.38
N LEU A 278 18.17 2.50 -3.29
CA LEU A 278 18.08 1.45 -4.29
C LEU A 278 16.74 0.72 -4.24
N LEU A 279 16.18 0.54 -3.03
CA LEU A 279 14.83 0.01 -2.83
C LEU A 279 13.77 0.92 -3.47
N GLU A 280 13.81 2.22 -3.18
CA GLU A 280 12.87 3.19 -3.76
C GLU A 280 13.04 3.31 -5.28
N TRP A 281 14.27 3.31 -5.78
CA TRP A 281 14.51 3.25 -7.21
C TRP A 281 13.92 1.98 -7.84
N SER A 282 14.10 0.83 -7.20
CA SER A 282 13.53 -0.44 -7.68
C SER A 282 12.01 -0.37 -7.79
N LYS A 283 11.32 0.18 -6.79
CA LYS A 283 9.87 0.44 -6.84
C LYS A 283 9.49 1.36 -7.99
N ALA A 284 10.26 2.43 -8.23
CA ALA A 284 10.01 3.36 -9.34
C ALA A 284 10.21 2.74 -10.72
N THR A 285 10.95 1.63 -10.83
CA THR A 285 11.05 0.86 -12.09
C THR A 285 9.80 0.03 -12.39
N LEU A 286 8.88 -0.12 -11.43
CA LEU A 286 7.58 -0.73 -11.69
C LEU A 286 6.77 0.24 -12.55
N LYS A 287 6.56 -0.14 -13.80
CA LYS A 287 5.84 0.63 -14.81
C LYS A 287 4.79 -0.27 -15.43
N GLY A 288 3.75 0.35 -15.98
CA GLY A 288 2.72 -0.35 -16.73
C GLY A 288 1.43 -0.55 -15.96
N ALA A 289 0.40 -0.86 -16.72
CA ALA A 289 -0.93 -1.16 -16.24
C ALA A 289 -1.56 -2.22 -17.16
N MET A 290 -1.94 -3.35 -16.59
CA MET A 290 -2.60 -4.41 -17.33
C MET A 290 -3.85 -4.88 -16.60
N VAL A 291 -4.89 -5.23 -17.33
CA VAL A 291 -6.06 -5.91 -16.76
C VAL A 291 -6.36 -7.17 -17.54
N ALA A 292 -6.62 -8.26 -16.83
CA ALA A 292 -7.07 -9.52 -17.42
C ALA A 292 -8.56 -9.72 -17.15
N GLN A 293 -9.30 -10.15 -18.18
CA GLN A 293 -10.64 -10.68 -18.04
C GLN A 293 -10.54 -12.21 -17.99
N VAL A 294 -11.12 -12.82 -16.97
CA VAL A 294 -10.99 -14.25 -16.68
C VAL A 294 -12.38 -14.85 -16.51
N SER A 295 -12.62 -15.99 -17.17
CA SER A 295 -13.85 -16.78 -17.06
C SER A 295 -14.05 -17.28 -15.64
N GLN A 296 -15.27 -17.13 -15.11
CA GLN A 296 -15.62 -17.61 -13.77
C GLN A 296 -15.66 -19.16 -13.70
N ASP A 297 -16.00 -19.81 -14.81
CA ASP A 297 -16.30 -21.25 -14.83
C ASP A 297 -15.03 -22.10 -14.79
N ASP A 298 -14.07 -21.76 -15.64
CA ASP A 298 -12.86 -22.53 -15.88
C ASP A 298 -11.56 -21.75 -15.64
N GLY A 299 -11.66 -20.45 -15.35
CA GLY A 299 -10.48 -19.61 -15.09
C GLY A 299 -9.65 -19.29 -16.33
N GLN A 300 -10.20 -19.48 -17.53
CA GLN A 300 -9.52 -19.10 -18.77
C GLN A 300 -9.38 -17.59 -18.91
N ILE A 301 -8.22 -17.13 -19.38
CA ILE A 301 -7.97 -15.72 -19.69
C ILE A 301 -8.61 -15.41 -21.04
N MET A 302 -9.69 -14.65 -21.03
CA MET A 302 -10.45 -14.31 -22.24
C MET A 302 -9.78 -13.20 -23.04
N ARG A 303 -9.23 -12.22 -22.33
CA ARG A 303 -8.47 -11.11 -22.92
C ARG A 303 -7.62 -10.41 -21.89
N VAL A 304 -6.63 -9.67 -22.39
CA VAL A 304 -5.77 -8.82 -21.60
C VAL A 304 -5.72 -7.45 -22.28
N LEU A 305 -6.01 -6.40 -21.52
CA LEU A 305 -5.87 -5.01 -21.97
C LEU A 305 -4.56 -4.47 -21.39
N ASP A 306 -3.71 -3.94 -22.27
CA ASP A 306 -2.31 -3.68 -21.96
C ASP A 306 -1.89 -2.22 -22.21
N ASP A 307 -1.34 -1.61 -21.15
CA ASP A 307 -0.49 -0.43 -21.20
C ASP A 307 0.82 -0.75 -20.44
N SER A 308 1.57 -1.75 -20.89
CA SER A 308 2.76 -2.30 -20.22
C SER A 308 3.87 -1.25 -20.02
N GLN A 309 3.90 -0.23 -20.88
CA GLN A 309 4.84 0.88 -20.78
C GLN A 309 4.33 1.99 -19.85
N GLY A 310 3.05 1.95 -19.48
CA GLY A 310 2.39 2.91 -18.63
C GLY A 310 2.35 4.30 -19.25
N LYS A 311 1.98 4.38 -20.53
CA LYS A 311 1.87 5.63 -21.31
C LYS A 311 0.69 6.47 -20.85
N VAL A 312 -0.41 5.84 -20.46
CA VAL A 312 -1.65 6.47 -20.05
C VAL A 312 -1.87 6.32 -18.54
N VAL A 313 -1.79 5.09 -18.03
CA VAL A 313 -1.96 4.80 -16.61
C VAL A 313 -0.81 3.94 -16.12
N ARG A 314 -0.37 4.18 -14.89
CA ARG A 314 0.75 3.45 -14.27
C ARG A 314 0.28 2.81 -12.98
N PHE A 315 0.84 1.64 -12.68
CA PHE A 315 0.76 1.04 -11.36
C PHE A 315 -0.68 0.86 -10.88
N ILE A 316 -1.53 0.27 -11.74
CA ILE A 316 -2.91 0.00 -11.35
C ILE A 316 -2.95 -1.16 -10.36
N THR A 317 -3.70 -0.97 -9.29
CA THR A 317 -3.92 -1.95 -8.24
C THR A 317 -5.36 -2.44 -8.22
N SER A 318 -6.27 -1.78 -8.93
CA SER A 318 -7.67 -2.20 -9.00
C SER A 318 -8.31 -1.91 -10.34
N VAL A 319 -9.30 -2.75 -10.65
CA VAL A 319 -10.19 -2.62 -11.79
C VAL A 319 -11.61 -2.90 -11.32
N THR A 320 -12.55 -2.05 -11.73
CA THR A 320 -13.97 -2.24 -11.48
C THR A 320 -14.72 -1.93 -12.76
N GLU A 321 -15.52 -2.89 -13.23
CA GLU A 321 -16.47 -2.65 -14.30
C GLU A 321 -17.73 -2.01 -13.73
N PHE A 322 -18.20 -0.95 -14.38
CA PHE A 322 -19.46 -0.32 -14.07
C PHE A 322 -20.05 0.36 -15.31
N ASN A 323 -21.27 -0.01 -15.68
CA ASN A 323 -22.02 0.54 -16.80
C ASN A 323 -21.26 0.50 -18.14
N GLY A 324 -20.56 -0.61 -18.42
CA GLY A 324 -19.82 -0.78 -19.67
C GLY A 324 -18.51 0.00 -19.74
N ASP A 325 -18.05 0.56 -18.61
CA ASP A 325 -16.76 1.21 -18.47
C ASP A 325 -15.91 0.47 -17.41
N LEU A 326 -14.62 0.35 -17.66
CA LEU A 326 -13.63 -0.07 -16.67
C LEU A 326 -13.04 1.15 -15.97
N PHE A 327 -13.05 1.13 -14.65
CA PHE A 327 -12.40 2.12 -13.79
C PHE A 327 -11.14 1.52 -13.17
N PHE A 328 -10.04 2.25 -13.25
CA PHE A 328 -8.74 1.82 -12.73
C PHE A 328 -8.30 2.68 -11.55
N GLY A 329 -7.99 2.03 -10.43
CA GLY A 329 -7.34 2.66 -9.29
C GLY A 329 -5.84 2.43 -9.31
N SER A 330 -5.08 3.46 -8.92
CA SER A 330 -3.62 3.42 -8.84
C SER A 330 -3.16 4.06 -7.53
N LEU A 331 -2.06 3.54 -6.98
CA LEU A 331 -1.39 4.14 -5.81
C LEU A 331 -0.37 5.23 -6.20
N ASP A 332 -0.04 5.33 -7.48
CA ASP A 332 0.95 6.27 -8.04
C ASP A 332 0.26 7.47 -8.72
N ALA A 333 -0.92 7.26 -9.31
CA ALA A 333 -1.65 8.31 -10.03
C ALA A 333 -2.51 9.17 -9.10
N ASN A 334 -2.63 10.45 -9.43
CA ASN A 334 -3.54 11.41 -8.77
C ASN A 334 -4.90 11.53 -9.48
N PHE A 335 -5.26 10.55 -10.31
CA PHE A 335 -6.51 10.49 -11.06
C PHE A 335 -7.04 9.05 -11.12
N VAL A 336 -8.32 8.90 -11.47
CA VAL A 336 -8.94 7.59 -11.76
C VAL A 336 -8.90 7.35 -13.26
N GLY A 337 -8.34 6.21 -13.67
CA GLY A 337 -8.36 5.81 -15.07
C GLY A 337 -9.74 5.32 -15.48
N LYS A 338 -10.17 5.64 -16.71
CA LYS A 338 -11.43 5.15 -17.28
C LYS A 338 -11.21 4.65 -18.70
N LEU A 339 -11.67 3.44 -19.00
CA LEU A 339 -11.69 2.86 -20.34
C LEU A 339 -13.10 2.39 -20.67
N SER A 340 -13.65 2.88 -21.77
CA SER A 340 -14.96 2.41 -22.22
C SER A 340 -14.84 1.08 -22.96
N LEU A 341 -15.57 0.06 -22.54
CA LEU A 341 -15.54 -1.25 -23.17
C LEU A 341 -16.09 -1.21 -24.60
N ALA A 342 -16.97 -0.26 -24.91
CA ALA A 342 -17.44 -0.03 -26.28
C ALA A 342 -16.32 0.42 -27.24
N LYS A 343 -15.20 0.92 -26.72
CA LYS A 343 -14.01 1.29 -27.50
C LYS A 343 -12.96 0.18 -27.57
N VAL A 344 -13.17 -0.92 -26.85
CA VAL A 344 -12.27 -2.08 -26.89
C VAL A 344 -12.69 -2.94 -28.08
N PRO A 345 -11.83 -3.15 -29.09
CA PRO A 345 -12.14 -4.03 -30.21
C PRO A 345 -12.53 -5.42 -29.72
N HIS A 346 -13.53 -6.04 -30.35
CA HIS A 346 -13.95 -7.41 -30.03
C HIS A 346 -12.95 -8.47 -30.55
N ASP A 347 -11.97 -8.04 -31.35
CA ASP A 347 -11.17 -8.89 -32.22
C ASP A 347 -9.86 -9.35 -31.54
N LEU A 348 -9.97 -10.02 -30.40
CA LEU A 348 -8.83 -10.67 -29.71
C LEU A 348 -9.15 -12.11 -29.29
N GLN A 349 -10.20 -12.72 -29.86
CA GLN A 349 -10.62 -14.09 -29.54
C GLN A 349 -9.76 -15.18 -30.21
N ASP A 350 -8.98 -14.88 -31.26
CA ASP A 350 -8.36 -15.92 -32.09
C ASP A 350 -6.83 -16.11 -31.91
N ALA A 351 -6.16 -15.36 -31.02
CA ALA A 351 -4.69 -15.37 -30.93
C ALA A 351 -4.10 -16.25 -29.82
N VAL A 352 -4.90 -17.07 -29.12
CA VAL A 352 -4.41 -17.97 -28.05
C VAL A 352 -4.62 -19.46 -28.38
N SER A 353 -5.07 -19.77 -29.61
CA SER A 353 -5.26 -21.14 -30.09
C SER A 353 -4.29 -21.57 -31.19
N SER A 354 -3.15 -20.90 -31.34
CA SER A 354 -2.12 -21.26 -32.34
C SER A 354 -0.76 -21.57 -31.70
#